data_AF-A0A2U1R770-F1
#
_entry.id   AF-A0A2U1R770-F1
#
_cell.length_a   1.000
_cell.length_b   1.000
_cell.length_c   1.000
_cell.angle_alpha   90.00
_cell.angle_beta   90.00
_cell.angle_gamma   90.00
#
_symmetry.space_group_name_H-M   'P 1'
#
loop_
_entity.id
_entity.type
_entity.pdbx_description
1 polymer ?
#
loop_
_entity_poly.entity_id
_entity_poly.type
_entity_poly.pdbx_seq_one_letter_code
_entity_poly.pdbx_strand_id
1 'polypeptide(L)'
;MALTFYFGRGPQQISFHIGKTYDDVVRDSSFPVTDKTAIYPGDPPHPSSTWISSPVVITFDDEQHGFTLPVTKFGAIGWSDFKAITLSTSPMLETLPFEQAVNLLGVLQQTFKKAGWSPEAVEGNDWLKTETQEDKVRLQAKLFDQLDGVILLIPHKYSLFLHIKCYARCDERNPDTAKYLIDVGFGEDHFSD
;
A
#
# COMPACT_ATOMS: atom_id res chain seq x y z
N MET A 1 -19.44 34.02 -23.43
CA MET A 1 -19.13 32.59 -23.47
C MET A 1 -17.82 32.39 -22.74
N ALA A 2 -17.85 31.96 -21.48
CA ALA A 2 -16.64 31.61 -20.75
C ALA A 2 -16.37 30.13 -20.99
N LEU A 3 -15.29 29.81 -21.70
CA LEU A 3 -14.77 28.45 -21.80
C LEU A 3 -14.09 28.12 -20.46
N THR A 4 -14.78 27.34 -19.62
CA THR A 4 -14.14 26.71 -18.46
C THR A 4 -13.30 25.54 -18.97
N PHE A 5 -11.99 25.76 -19.09
CA PHE A 5 -11.04 24.68 -19.32
C PHE A 5 -10.96 23.81 -18.06
N TYR A 6 -11.67 22.68 -18.07
CA TYR A 6 -11.39 21.59 -17.13
C TYR A 6 -10.10 20.91 -17.58
N PHE A 7 -8.95 21.49 -17.22
CA PHE A 7 -7.72 20.70 -17.10
C PHE A 7 -8.00 19.66 -16.03
N GLY A 8 -8.22 18.40 -16.43
CA GLY A 8 -8.24 17.29 -15.49
C GLY A 8 -6.89 17.28 -14.78
N ARG A 9 -6.83 17.81 -13.55
CA ARG A 9 -5.68 17.59 -12.68
C ARG A 9 -5.49 16.08 -12.60
N GLY A 10 -4.27 15.60 -12.84
CA GLY A 10 -3.92 14.22 -12.58
C GLY A 10 -4.26 13.81 -11.13
N PRO A 11 -4.14 12.52 -10.78
CA PRO A 11 -4.38 12.09 -9.41
C PRO A 11 -3.57 12.94 -8.44
N GLN A 12 -4.16 13.24 -7.28
CA GLN A 12 -3.45 13.94 -6.21
C GLN A 12 -2.23 13.13 -5.77
N GLN A 13 -1.32 13.77 -5.06
CA GLN A 13 -0.07 13.16 -4.61
C GLN A 13 0.06 13.28 -3.10
N ILE A 14 0.52 12.21 -2.47
CA ILE A 14 1.01 12.21 -1.09
C ILE A 14 2.49 11.86 -1.12
N SER A 15 3.32 12.68 -0.48
CA SER A 15 4.75 12.45 -0.31
C SER A 15 5.07 12.30 1.17
N PHE A 16 5.43 11.09 1.61
CA PHE A 16 5.68 10.81 3.02
C PHE A 16 6.69 9.69 3.24
N HIS A 17 7.30 9.65 4.41
CA HIS A 17 8.02 8.49 4.92
C HIS A 17 7.80 8.36 6.43
N ILE A 18 8.14 7.20 7.00
CA ILE A 18 8.00 6.96 8.44
C ILE A 18 8.94 7.90 9.19
N GLY A 19 8.40 8.63 10.16
CA GLY A 19 9.10 9.68 10.90
C GLY A 19 8.92 11.10 10.34
N LYS A 20 8.42 11.26 9.11
CA LYS A 20 8.16 12.58 8.51
C LYS A 20 7.07 13.31 9.30
N THR A 21 7.26 14.61 9.54
CA THR A 21 6.31 15.38 10.34
C THR A 21 5.00 15.58 9.58
N TYR A 22 3.91 15.74 10.33
CA TYR A 22 2.59 16.02 9.79
C TYR A 22 2.59 17.25 8.89
N ASP A 23 3.20 18.34 9.34
CA ASP A 23 3.26 19.61 8.60
C ASP A 23 4.09 19.48 7.33
N ASP A 24 5.19 18.71 7.35
CA ASP A 24 5.98 18.44 6.14
C ASP A 24 5.15 17.63 5.12
N VAL A 25 4.40 16.63 5.57
CA VAL A 25 3.53 15.86 4.67
C VAL A 25 2.41 16.73 4.09
N VAL A 26 1.81 17.62 4.89
CA VAL A 26 0.81 18.60 4.41
C VAL A 26 1.43 19.51 3.35
N ARG A 27 2.64 20.03 3.58
CA ARG A 27 3.34 20.94 2.66
C ARG A 27 3.73 20.26 1.35
N ASP A 28 4.24 19.04 1.43
CA ASP A 28 4.84 18.35 0.29
C ASP A 28 3.81 17.56 -0.55
N SER A 29 2.55 17.52 -0.11
CA SER A 29 1.46 16.79 -0.76
C SER A 29 0.46 17.73 -1.46
N SER A 30 -0.13 17.26 -2.55
CA SER A 30 -1.29 17.93 -3.19
C SER A 30 -2.64 17.32 -2.77
N PHE A 31 -2.60 16.18 -2.08
CA PHE A 31 -3.75 15.62 -1.39
C PHE A 31 -4.09 16.47 -0.16
N PRO A 32 -5.38 16.71 0.15
CA PRO A 32 -5.79 17.58 1.26
C PRO A 32 -5.64 16.85 2.59
N VAL A 33 -4.39 16.65 3.03
CA VAL A 33 -4.04 15.87 4.24
C VAL A 33 -4.84 16.39 5.43
N THR A 34 -4.83 17.70 5.69
CA THR A 34 -5.56 18.35 6.80
C THR A 34 -7.04 18.01 6.82
N ASP A 35 -7.73 18.14 5.69
CA ASP A 35 -9.18 17.89 5.60
C ASP A 35 -9.54 16.40 5.78
N LYS A 36 -8.55 15.52 5.61
CA LYS A 36 -8.71 14.07 5.64
C LYS A 36 -8.13 13.44 6.90
N THR A 37 -7.55 14.23 7.79
CA THR A 37 -7.00 13.77 9.07
C THR A 37 -8.06 13.78 10.16
N ALA A 38 -8.28 12.62 10.78
CA ALA A 38 -8.96 12.54 12.06
C ALA A 38 -8.03 13.04 13.18
N ILE A 39 -8.53 13.96 14.00
CA ILE A 39 -7.81 14.51 15.16
C ILE A 39 -8.23 13.74 16.41
N TYR A 40 -7.24 13.21 17.14
CA TYR A 40 -7.48 12.60 18.44
C TYR A 40 -7.75 13.69 19.48
N PRO A 41 -8.82 13.58 20.29
CA PRO A 41 -9.18 14.58 21.30
C PRO A 41 -8.36 14.43 22.58
N GLY A 42 -7.03 14.39 22.45
CA GLY A 42 -6.08 14.40 23.56
C GLY A 42 -5.75 15.82 24.05
N ASP A 43 -4.81 15.93 24.97
CA ASP A 43 -4.27 17.22 25.46
C ASP A 43 -2.74 17.28 25.25
N PRO A 44 -2.24 17.99 24.21
CA PRO A 44 -3.02 18.69 23.19
C PRO A 44 -3.66 17.75 22.16
N PRO A 45 -4.71 18.20 21.43
CA PRO A 45 -5.24 17.46 20.29
C PRO A 45 -4.14 17.26 19.23
N HIS A 46 -4.13 16.09 18.60
CA HIS A 46 -3.08 15.73 17.65
C HIS A 46 -3.61 14.84 16.51
N PRO A 47 -2.95 14.82 15.34
CA PRO A 47 -3.27 13.93 14.24
C PRO A 47 -3.29 12.46 14.68
N SER A 48 -4.30 11.71 14.27
CA SER A 48 -4.41 10.27 14.49
C SER A 48 -4.27 9.49 13.19
N SER A 49 -5.13 9.76 12.21
CA SER A 49 -5.11 9.04 10.93
C SER A 49 -5.57 9.92 9.78
N THR A 50 -4.84 9.93 8.66
CA THR A 50 -5.27 10.55 7.40
C THR A 50 -5.89 9.50 6.50
N TRP A 51 -7.18 9.64 6.19
CA TRP A 51 -7.94 8.67 5.41
C TRP A 51 -7.92 9.00 3.91
N ILE A 52 -7.48 8.02 3.13
CA ILE A 52 -7.43 8.08 1.68
C ILE A 52 -8.67 7.41 1.13
N SER A 53 -9.54 8.22 0.53
CA SER A 53 -10.85 7.82 -0.03
C SER A 53 -11.09 8.32 -1.46
N SER A 54 -10.09 8.96 -2.07
CA SER A 54 -10.11 9.45 -3.45
C SER A 54 -8.81 9.06 -4.16
N PRO A 55 -8.81 8.95 -5.50
CA PRO A 55 -7.61 8.57 -6.27
C PRO A 55 -6.40 9.45 -5.96
N VAL A 56 -5.31 8.81 -5.54
CA VAL A 56 -4.06 9.44 -5.14
C VAL A 56 -2.88 8.55 -5.55
N VAL A 57 -1.76 9.18 -5.90
CA VAL A 57 -0.45 8.52 -6.02
C VAL A 57 0.28 8.73 -4.71
N ILE A 58 0.68 7.64 -4.05
CA ILE A 58 1.43 7.69 -2.81
C ILE A 58 2.89 7.41 -3.11
N THR A 59 3.76 8.34 -2.74
CA THR A 59 5.21 8.19 -2.80
C THR A 59 5.73 8.05 -1.38
N PHE A 60 6.35 6.89 -1.10
CA PHE A 60 7.23 6.72 0.04
C PHE A 60 8.55 7.44 -0.30
N ASP A 61 8.76 8.63 0.25
CA ASP A 61 9.82 9.56 -0.17
C ASP A 61 11.11 9.45 0.66
N ASP A 62 11.42 8.26 1.18
CA ASP A 62 12.73 7.97 1.76
C ASP A 62 13.83 8.06 0.70
N GLU A 63 14.95 8.73 1.02
CA GLU A 63 16.00 9.03 0.05
C GLU A 63 16.68 7.78 -0.55
N GLN A 64 16.73 6.67 0.19
CA GLN A 64 17.44 5.46 -0.20
C GLN A 64 16.49 4.31 -0.57
N HIS A 65 15.39 4.17 0.17
CA HIS A 65 14.47 3.03 0.08
C HIS A 65 13.07 3.43 -0.37
N GLY A 66 12.94 4.66 -0.89
CA GLY A 66 11.71 5.21 -1.41
C GLY A 66 11.15 4.46 -2.60
N PHE A 67 9.84 4.51 -2.77
CA PHE A 67 9.12 3.95 -3.90
C PHE A 67 7.82 4.71 -4.14
N THR A 68 7.24 4.55 -5.33
CA THR A 68 5.92 5.12 -5.66
C THR A 68 4.94 4.00 -5.96
N LEU A 69 3.81 4.02 -5.28
CA LEU A 69 2.73 3.08 -5.54
C LEU A 69 1.90 3.52 -6.76
N PRO A 70 1.28 2.57 -7.47
CA PRO A 70 0.21 2.86 -8.41
C PRO A 70 -0.93 3.66 -7.77
N VAL A 71 -1.77 4.28 -8.60
CA VAL A 71 -2.91 5.07 -8.10
C VAL A 71 -3.81 4.19 -7.22
N THR A 72 -4.04 4.64 -6.00
CA THR A 72 -4.92 4.01 -5.01
C THR A 72 -6.02 4.96 -4.57
N LYS A 73 -7.10 4.43 -4.02
CA LYS A 73 -8.16 5.22 -3.37
C LYS A 73 -8.58 4.70 -1.99
N PHE A 74 -7.87 3.70 -1.46
CA PHE A 74 -8.18 3.08 -0.17
C PHE A 74 -6.91 2.98 0.67
N GLY A 75 -6.85 3.74 1.76
CA GLY A 75 -5.77 3.61 2.72
C GLY A 75 -5.85 4.60 3.86
N ALA A 76 -4.89 4.49 4.77
CA ALA A 76 -4.71 5.43 5.85
C ALA A 76 -3.22 5.59 6.17
N ILE A 77 -2.81 6.82 6.47
CA ILE A 77 -1.54 7.12 7.14
C ILE A 77 -1.84 7.24 8.63
N GLY A 78 -1.15 6.47 9.46
CA GLY A 78 -1.20 6.60 10.91
C GLY A 78 -0.21 7.62 11.41
N TRP A 79 -0.61 8.37 12.43
CA TRP A 79 0.19 9.41 13.07
C TRP A 79 0.37 9.13 14.56
N SER A 80 1.57 9.41 15.07
CA SER A 80 1.86 9.52 16.50
C SER A 80 2.84 10.65 16.70
N ASP A 81 2.66 11.43 17.77
CA ASP A 81 3.54 12.57 18.10
C ASP A 81 3.82 13.49 16.89
N PHE A 82 2.77 13.77 16.10
CA PHE A 82 2.84 14.58 14.88
C PHE A 82 3.79 14.04 13.80
N LYS A 83 4.08 12.73 13.79
CA LYS A 83 4.89 12.05 12.78
C LYS A 83 4.16 10.87 12.17
N ALA A 84 4.42 10.61 10.90
CA ALA A 84 3.88 9.43 10.22
C ALA A 84 4.52 8.17 10.81
N ILE A 85 3.72 7.22 11.26
CA ILE A 85 4.20 5.96 11.85
C ILE A 85 3.83 4.73 11.01
N THR A 86 2.78 4.83 10.19
CA THR A 86 2.33 3.72 9.34
C THR A 86 1.67 4.22 8.06
N LEU A 87 1.67 3.36 7.05
CA LEU A 87 0.71 3.38 5.95
C LEU A 87 0.03 2.01 5.88
N SER A 88 -1.27 1.99 5.65
CA SER A 88 -2.00 0.83 5.18
C SER A 88 -2.80 1.22 3.95
N THR A 89 -2.66 0.50 2.84
CA THR A 89 -3.38 0.81 1.60
C THR A 89 -3.56 -0.44 0.75
N SER A 90 -4.53 -0.42 -0.14
CA SER A 90 -4.58 -1.34 -1.26
C SER A 90 -4.14 -0.57 -2.52
N PRO A 91 -3.02 -0.87 -3.19
CA PRO A 91 -2.49 -0.09 -4.30
C PRO A 91 -3.28 -0.28 -5.61
N MET A 92 -4.60 -0.15 -5.54
CA MET A 92 -5.56 -0.33 -6.62
C MET A 92 -6.73 0.64 -6.45
N LEU A 93 -7.43 0.93 -7.55
CA LEU A 93 -8.68 1.69 -7.53
C LEU A 93 -9.90 0.83 -7.22
N GLU A 94 -9.83 -0.47 -7.44
CA GLU A 94 -10.90 -1.43 -7.18
C GLU A 94 -10.32 -2.84 -7.07
N THR A 95 -11.12 -3.78 -6.59
CA THR A 95 -10.72 -5.19 -6.56
C THR A 95 -10.60 -5.74 -7.97
N LEU A 96 -9.57 -6.53 -8.23
CA LEU A 96 -9.19 -6.94 -9.59
C LEU A 96 -9.54 -8.41 -9.87
N PRO A 97 -9.77 -8.80 -11.13
CA PRO A 97 -9.65 -10.20 -11.55
C PRO A 97 -8.25 -10.76 -11.26
N PHE A 98 -8.14 -12.09 -11.13
CA PHE A 98 -6.89 -12.74 -10.71
C PHE A 98 -5.67 -12.35 -11.54
N GLU A 99 -5.73 -12.45 -12.87
CA GLU A 99 -4.60 -12.14 -13.75
C GLU A 99 -4.14 -10.68 -13.60
N GLN A 100 -5.08 -9.74 -13.44
CA GLN A 100 -4.74 -8.33 -13.24
C GLN A 100 -4.09 -8.11 -11.86
N ALA A 101 -4.62 -8.75 -10.82
CA ALA A 101 -4.05 -8.69 -9.47
C ALA A 101 -2.63 -9.27 -9.46
N VAL A 102 -2.40 -10.45 -10.05
CA VAL A 102 -1.07 -11.06 -10.05
C VAL A 102 -0.06 -10.27 -10.87
N ASN A 103 -0.46 -9.70 -12.01
CA ASN A 103 0.42 -8.84 -12.79
C ASN A 103 0.82 -7.58 -11.99
N LEU A 104 -0.14 -6.97 -11.28
CA LEU A 104 0.14 -5.85 -10.39
C LEU A 104 1.03 -6.25 -9.22
N LEU A 105 0.78 -7.42 -8.61
CA LEU A 105 1.63 -7.98 -7.56
C LEU A 105 3.08 -8.11 -8.05
N GLY A 106 3.29 -8.65 -9.25
CA GLY A 106 4.60 -8.73 -9.88
C GLY A 106 5.28 -7.36 -10.02
N VAL A 107 4.55 -6.34 -10.46
CA VAL A 107 5.06 -4.96 -10.55
C VAL A 107 5.46 -4.41 -9.18
N LEU A 108 4.65 -4.63 -8.14
CA LEU A 108 4.94 -4.20 -6.78
C LEU A 108 6.17 -4.91 -6.21
N GLN A 109 6.28 -6.23 -6.36
CA GLN A 109 7.47 -6.98 -5.94
C GLN A 109 8.74 -6.45 -6.59
N GLN A 110 8.70 -6.16 -7.91
CA GLN A 110 9.85 -5.58 -8.60
C GLN A 110 10.17 -4.15 -8.14
N THR A 111 9.14 -3.37 -7.80
CA THR A 111 9.31 -2.01 -7.26
C THR A 111 10.03 -2.06 -5.91
N PHE A 112 9.59 -2.93 -5.00
CA PHE A 112 10.21 -3.10 -3.68
C PHE A 112 11.63 -3.66 -3.78
N LYS A 113 11.87 -4.68 -4.62
CA LYS A 113 13.22 -5.22 -4.89
C LYS A 113 14.19 -4.12 -5.33
N LYS A 114 13.77 -3.24 -6.26
CA LYS A 114 14.61 -2.13 -6.74
C LYS A 114 14.89 -1.07 -5.68
N ALA A 115 13.97 -0.88 -4.74
CA ALA A 115 14.14 0.01 -3.59
C ALA A 115 14.93 -0.64 -2.42
N GLY A 116 15.48 -1.84 -2.62
CA GLY A 116 16.35 -2.51 -1.66
C GLY A 116 15.61 -3.27 -0.55
N TRP A 117 14.29 -3.44 -0.66
CA TRP A 117 13.50 -4.25 0.28
C TRP A 117 13.72 -5.74 0.01
N SER A 118 13.86 -6.52 1.08
CA SER A 118 14.05 -7.97 1.02
C SER A 118 13.15 -8.70 2.01
N PRO A 119 12.73 -9.95 1.74
CA PRO A 119 12.00 -10.75 2.72
C PRO A 119 12.75 -10.86 4.04
N GLU A 120 12.03 -10.81 5.15
CA GLU A 120 12.52 -11.24 6.46
C GLU A 120 13.07 -12.67 6.37
N ALA A 121 14.23 -12.91 6.99
CA ALA A 121 14.97 -14.17 6.91
C ALA A 121 14.41 -15.28 7.82
N VAL A 122 13.11 -15.54 7.72
CA VAL A 122 12.39 -16.61 8.44
C VAL A 122 11.85 -17.66 7.47
N GLU A 123 11.76 -18.91 7.92
CA GLU A 123 11.30 -20.02 7.09
C GLU A 123 9.88 -19.76 6.57
N GLY A 124 9.69 -19.89 5.26
CA GLY A 124 8.38 -19.72 4.61
C GLY A 124 8.03 -18.27 4.25
N ASN A 125 8.88 -17.29 4.56
CA ASN A 125 8.71 -15.90 4.15
C ASN A 125 9.58 -15.59 2.92
N ASP A 126 9.04 -15.88 1.74
CA ASP A 126 9.67 -15.62 0.46
C ASP A 126 8.80 -14.73 -0.43
N TRP A 127 9.40 -14.13 -1.46
CA TRP A 127 8.64 -13.48 -2.52
C TRP A 127 7.56 -14.42 -3.08
N LEU A 128 6.36 -13.88 -3.33
CA LEU A 128 5.26 -14.64 -3.90
C LEU A 128 5.62 -15.07 -5.32
N LYS A 129 5.52 -16.37 -5.57
CA LYS A 129 5.77 -16.99 -6.86
C LYS A 129 4.62 -16.67 -7.81
N THR A 130 4.94 -15.97 -8.88
CA THR A 130 3.97 -15.44 -9.86
C THR A 130 4.50 -15.51 -11.31
N GLU A 131 5.69 -16.09 -11.49
CA GLU A 131 6.46 -16.06 -12.73
C GLU A 131 5.94 -17.05 -13.76
N THR A 132 5.47 -18.22 -13.32
CA THR A 132 4.97 -19.28 -14.21
C THR A 132 3.45 -19.46 -14.10
N GLN A 133 2.85 -20.05 -15.13
CA GLN A 133 1.42 -20.40 -15.07
C GLN A 133 1.11 -21.39 -13.94
N GLU A 134 2.04 -22.29 -13.63
CA GLU A 134 1.89 -23.24 -12.53
C GLU A 134 1.87 -22.53 -11.18
N ASP A 135 2.77 -21.56 -10.97
CA ASP A 135 2.79 -20.74 -9.75
C ASP A 135 1.48 -19.96 -9.59
N LYS A 136 1.01 -19.34 -10.67
CA LYS A 136 -0.28 -18.63 -10.70
C LYS A 136 -1.45 -19.53 -10.31
N VAL A 137 -1.54 -20.73 -10.87
CA VAL A 137 -2.62 -21.69 -10.55
C VAL A 137 -2.55 -22.10 -9.07
N ARG A 138 -1.35 -22.40 -8.56
CA ARG A 138 -1.15 -22.76 -7.15
C ARG A 138 -1.53 -21.62 -6.21
N LEU A 139 -1.10 -20.40 -6.52
CA LEU A 139 -1.46 -19.20 -5.78
C LEU A 139 -2.99 -19.01 -5.80
N GLN A 140 -3.63 -19.06 -6.97
CA GLN A 140 -5.08 -18.86 -7.07
C GLN A 140 -5.86 -19.86 -6.23
N ALA A 141 -5.46 -21.14 -6.28
CA ALA A 141 -6.08 -22.19 -5.48
C ALA A 141 -5.95 -21.91 -3.98
N LYS A 142 -4.76 -21.51 -3.52
CA LYS A 142 -4.51 -21.12 -2.12
C LYS A 142 -5.39 -19.93 -1.71
N LEU A 143 -5.54 -18.94 -2.58
CA LEU A 143 -6.28 -17.70 -2.29
C LEU A 143 -7.79 -17.88 -2.07
N PHE A 144 -8.37 -19.01 -2.48
CA PHE A 144 -9.75 -19.34 -2.11
C PHE A 144 -9.91 -19.77 -0.66
N ASP A 145 -8.83 -20.25 -0.04
CA ASP A 145 -8.83 -20.78 1.33
C ASP A 145 -8.22 -19.80 2.33
N GLN A 146 -7.18 -19.06 1.93
CA GLN A 146 -6.46 -18.13 2.79
C GLN A 146 -5.70 -17.08 2.00
N LEU A 147 -5.38 -15.95 2.62
CA LEU A 147 -4.46 -14.98 2.02
C LEU A 147 -3.05 -15.57 1.86
N ASP A 148 -2.26 -14.97 0.98
CA ASP A 148 -0.82 -15.22 0.88
C ASP A 148 -0.06 -13.90 0.96
N GLY A 149 1.20 -13.96 1.37
CA GLY A 149 1.92 -12.73 1.67
C GLY A 149 3.40 -12.90 1.96
N VAL A 150 4.08 -11.77 2.02
CA VAL A 150 5.48 -11.64 2.41
C VAL A 150 5.68 -10.43 3.32
N ILE A 151 6.51 -10.59 4.34
CA ILE A 151 7.04 -9.52 5.18
C ILE A 151 8.40 -9.12 4.60
N LEU A 152 8.54 -7.86 4.23
CA LEU A 152 9.76 -7.26 3.69
C LEU A 152 10.35 -6.31 4.71
N LEU A 153 11.68 -6.24 4.75
CA LEU A 153 12.41 -5.40 5.67
C LEU A 153 13.40 -4.48 4.92
N ILE A 154 13.59 -3.31 5.50
CA ILE A 154 14.88 -2.62 5.52
C ILE A 154 15.38 -2.78 6.95
N PRO A 155 16.38 -3.65 7.21
CA PRO A 155 16.74 -4.04 8.57
C PRO A 155 17.00 -2.86 9.50
N HIS A 156 16.40 -2.91 10.69
CA HIS A 156 16.45 -1.89 11.75
C HIS A 156 15.88 -0.52 11.34
N LYS A 157 15.14 -0.44 10.23
CA LYS A 157 14.56 0.82 9.73
C LYS A 157 13.06 0.67 9.48
N TYR A 158 12.67 -0.21 8.57
CA TYR A 158 11.26 -0.35 8.14
C TYR A 158 10.84 -1.81 7.97
N SER A 159 9.56 -2.07 8.24
CA SER A 159 8.88 -3.32 7.88
C SER A 159 7.70 -3.05 6.96
N LEU A 160 7.47 -3.94 5.99
CA LEU A 160 6.38 -3.86 5.01
C LEU A 160 5.71 -5.22 4.83
N PHE A 161 4.39 -5.25 4.95
CA PHE A 161 3.54 -6.37 4.56
C PHE A 161 3.06 -6.18 3.14
N LEU A 162 3.28 -7.18 2.28
CA LEU A 162 2.68 -7.29 0.96
C LEU A 162 1.82 -8.55 0.93
N HIS A 163 0.50 -8.38 0.97
CA HIS A 163 -0.44 -9.48 0.97
C HIS A 163 -1.31 -9.46 -0.28
N ILE A 164 -1.79 -10.63 -0.71
CA ILE A 164 -2.85 -10.80 -1.70
C ILE A 164 -3.90 -11.76 -1.13
N LYS A 165 -5.18 -11.46 -1.35
CA LYS A 165 -6.31 -12.28 -0.89
C LYS A 165 -7.42 -12.32 -1.92
N CYS A 166 -8.20 -13.39 -1.93
CA CYS A 166 -9.53 -13.33 -2.50
C CYS A 166 -10.43 -12.47 -1.60
N TYR A 167 -11.13 -11.51 -2.19
CA TYR A 167 -11.91 -10.50 -1.48
C TYR A 167 -13.43 -10.68 -1.67
N ALA A 168 -13.86 -11.07 -2.87
CA ALA A 168 -15.27 -11.28 -3.17
C ALA A 168 -15.49 -12.54 -4.02
N ARG A 169 -16.61 -13.22 -3.76
CA ARG A 169 -17.05 -14.44 -4.47
C ARG A 169 -16.05 -15.61 -4.39
N CYS A 170 -15.38 -15.72 -3.24
CA CYS A 170 -14.35 -16.72 -2.98
C CYS A 170 -14.95 -18.10 -2.69
N ASP A 171 -16.11 -18.11 -2.05
CA ASP A 171 -16.94 -19.27 -1.73
C ASP A 171 -17.42 -20.01 -2.98
N GLU A 172 -17.62 -19.29 -4.09
CA GLU A 172 -17.97 -19.89 -5.39
C GLU A 172 -16.83 -20.72 -5.99
N ARG A 173 -15.58 -20.50 -5.54
CA ARG A 173 -14.36 -21.11 -6.10
C ARG A 173 -14.28 -21.01 -7.63
N ASN A 174 -14.81 -19.92 -8.19
CA ASN A 174 -14.81 -19.67 -9.63
C ASN A 174 -13.80 -18.54 -9.97
N PRO A 175 -12.68 -18.88 -10.64
CA PRO A 175 -11.67 -17.92 -11.10
C PRO A 175 -12.20 -16.73 -11.89
N ASP A 176 -13.27 -16.93 -12.68
CA ASP A 176 -13.80 -15.92 -13.59
C ASP A 176 -14.62 -14.85 -12.87
N THR A 177 -15.17 -15.19 -11.70
CA THR A 177 -16.04 -14.30 -10.92
C THR A 177 -15.38 -13.73 -9.68
N ALA A 178 -14.40 -14.45 -9.12
CA ALA A 178 -13.66 -14.04 -7.94
C ALA A 178 -12.92 -12.71 -8.16
N LYS A 179 -12.91 -11.88 -7.11
CA LYS A 179 -12.17 -10.61 -7.08
C LYS A 179 -11.12 -10.64 -5.99
N TYR A 180 -9.97 -10.07 -6.31
CA TYR A 180 -8.77 -10.13 -5.48
C TYR A 180 -8.37 -8.73 -5.04
N LEU A 181 -7.74 -8.67 -3.88
CA LEU A 181 -7.23 -7.45 -3.28
C LEU A 181 -5.76 -7.68 -2.88
N ILE A 182 -4.91 -6.72 -3.19
CA ILE A 182 -3.54 -6.60 -2.66
C ILE A 182 -3.57 -5.56 -1.55
N ASP A 183 -2.95 -5.88 -0.42
CA ASP A 183 -2.75 -4.97 0.69
C ASP A 183 -1.26 -4.70 0.86
N VAL A 184 -0.89 -3.43 1.00
CA VAL A 184 0.44 -2.94 1.33
C VAL A 184 0.33 -2.18 2.64
N GLY A 185 1.01 -2.66 3.67
CA GLY A 185 1.13 -1.95 4.94
C GLY A 185 2.60 -1.80 5.31
N PHE A 186 3.04 -0.66 5.79
CA PHE A 186 4.42 -0.52 6.28
C PHE A 186 4.55 0.51 7.40
N GLY A 187 5.59 0.35 8.20
CA GLY A 187 5.90 1.16 9.39
C GLY A 187 7.35 0.97 9.83
N GLU A 188 7.63 1.28 11.09
CA GLU A 188 8.92 0.96 11.72
C GLU A 188 9.19 -0.55 11.68
N ASP A 189 10.47 -0.91 11.69
CA ASP A 189 10.86 -2.30 11.82
C ASP A 189 10.66 -2.78 13.27
N HIS A 190 9.98 -3.91 13.41
CA HIS A 190 9.75 -4.60 14.68
C HIS A 190 10.16 -6.08 14.63
N PHE A 191 10.85 -6.49 13.56
CA PHE A 191 11.22 -7.87 13.26
C PHE A 191 12.73 -8.11 13.32
N SER A 192 13.55 -7.11 12.98
CA SER A 192 15.01 -7.22 13.13
C SER A 192 15.44 -7.00 14.58
N ASP A 193 16.36 -7.84 15.06
CA ASP A 193 17.02 -7.73 16.39
C ASP A 193 17.99 -6.55 16.51
#